data_AF-A0A954G5E2-F1
#
_entry.id   AF-A0A954G5E2-F1
#
_cell.length_a   1.000
_cell.length_b   1.000
_cell.length_c   1.000
_cell.angle_alpha   90.00
_cell.angle_beta   90.00
_cell.angle_gamma   90.00
#
_symmetry.space_group_name_H-M   'P 1'
#
loop_
_entity.id
_entity.type
_entity.pdbx_description
1 polymer ?
#
loop_
_entity_poly.entity_id
_entity_poly.type
_entity_poly.pdbx_seq_one_letter_code
_entity_poly.pdbx_strand_id
1 'polypeptide(L)'
;MIRWSLPLILVISLLLPANISQAQELDAQKKQLDASIQRAVQFLSNSQQPSGAWSFNSYGESTAATSLAIMAFMAAGYVPEEGPYGDQIN
;
A
#
# COMPACT_ATOMS: atom_id res chain seq x y z
N MET A 1 4.37 3.47 52.56
CA MET A 1 4.44 4.43 51.43
C MET A 1 3.64 4.01 50.18
N ILE A 2 2.91 2.87 50.19
CA ILE A 2 2.25 2.26 49.01
C ILE A 2 0.79 2.74 48.77
N ARG A 3 0.20 3.51 49.69
CA ARG A 3 -1.23 3.91 49.64
C ARG A 3 -1.56 4.92 48.52
N TRP A 4 -0.57 5.68 48.04
CA TRP A 4 -0.77 6.78 47.08
C TRP A 4 -0.47 6.40 45.62
N SER A 5 0.19 5.27 45.38
CA SER A 5 0.58 4.80 44.03
C SER A 5 -0.55 4.08 43.27
N LEU A 6 -1.55 3.52 43.98
CA LEU A 6 -2.70 2.82 43.39
C LEU A 6 -3.63 3.70 42.52
N PRO A 7 -4.07 4.90 42.96
CA PRO A 7 -4.90 5.76 42.12
C PRO A 7 -4.14 6.27 40.89
N LEU A 8 -2.82 6.46 40.99
CA LEU A 8 -2.00 6.92 39.87
C LEU A 8 -1.89 5.87 38.75
N ILE A 9 -1.73 4.60 39.12
CA ILE A 9 -1.72 3.47 38.16
C ILE A 9 -3.11 3.30 37.53
N LEU A 10 -4.19 3.49 38.30
CA LEU A 10 -5.56 3.38 37.79
C LEU A 10 -5.90 4.50 36.79
N VAL A 11 -5.47 5.72 37.05
CA VAL A 11 -5.62 6.86 36.13
C VAL A 11 -4.80 6.65 34.85
N ILE A 12 -3.55 6.18 34.96
CA ILE A 12 -2.71 5.84 33.79
C ILE A 12 -3.33 4.70 32.98
N SER A 13 -3.86 3.66 33.64
CA SER A 13 -4.54 2.54 32.98
C SER A 13 -5.84 2.94 32.27
N LEU A 14 -6.48 4.04 32.67
CA LEU A 14 -7.72 4.52 32.06
C LEU A 14 -7.46 5.43 30.83
N LEU A 15 -6.28 6.06 30.76
CA LEU A 15 -5.89 6.98 29.68
C LEU A 15 -5.14 6.30 28.52
N LEU A 16 -4.57 5.11 28.73
CA LEU A 16 -3.84 4.34 27.69
C LEU A 16 -4.70 3.60 26.64
N PRO A 17 -5.90 3.03 26.93
CA PRO A 17 -6.55 2.10 26.02
C PRO A 17 -7.10 2.76 24.75
N ALA A 18 -7.50 4.04 24.82
CA ALA A 18 -8.07 4.76 23.67
C ALA A 18 -7.04 4.99 22.55
N ASN A 19 -5.82 5.39 22.92
CA ASN A 19 -4.74 5.68 21.96
C ASN A 19 -4.21 4.41 21.27
N ILE A 20 -4.17 3.28 21.99
CA ILE A 20 -3.70 2.00 21.45
C ILE A 20 -4.71 1.46 20.42
N SER A 21 -6.01 1.56 20.69
CA SER A 21 -7.05 1.07 19.77
C SER A 21 -7.03 1.81 18.43
N GLN A 22 -6.85 3.14 18.44
CA GLN A 22 -6.79 3.96 17.23
C GLN A 22 -5.52 3.68 16.41
N ALA A 23 -4.36 3.57 17.07
CA ALA A 23 -3.10 3.23 16.40
C ALA A 23 -3.18 1.85 15.74
N GLN A 24 -3.76 0.86 16.44
CA GLN A 24 -3.90 -0.50 15.93
C GLN A 24 -4.88 -0.59 14.74
N GLU A 25 -5.95 0.20 14.75
CA GLU A 25 -6.87 0.33 13.63
C GLU A 25 -6.21 1.01 12.42
N LEU A 26 -5.43 2.07 12.63
CA LEU A 26 -4.67 2.72 11.56
C LEU A 26 -3.65 1.77 10.93
N ASP A 27 -2.95 0.98 11.74
CA ASP A 27 -1.97 0.01 11.26
C ASP A 27 -2.65 -1.13 10.47
N ALA A 28 -3.83 -1.58 10.92
CA ALA A 28 -4.63 -2.54 10.17
C ALA A 28 -5.07 -1.99 8.81
N GLN A 29 -5.53 -0.73 8.77
CA GLN A 29 -5.91 -0.05 7.54
C GLN A 29 -4.72 0.12 6.58
N LYS A 30 -3.54 0.51 7.09
CA LYS A 30 -2.31 0.59 6.28
C LYS A 30 -1.93 -0.76 5.68
N LYS A 31 -1.95 -1.83 6.47
CA LYS A 31 -1.68 -3.19 5.95
C LYS A 31 -2.67 -3.60 4.86
N GLN A 32 -3.96 -3.27 5.03
CA GLN A 32 -4.96 -3.54 4.01
C GLN A 32 -4.72 -2.71 2.74
N LEU A 33 -4.32 -1.45 2.89
CA LEU A 33 -3.95 -0.57 1.79
C LEU A 33 -2.74 -1.13 1.03
N ASP A 34 -1.67 -1.50 1.72
CA ASP A 34 -0.47 -2.09 1.14
C ASP A 34 -0.79 -3.38 0.38
N ALA A 35 -1.61 -4.25 0.97
CA ALA A 35 -2.08 -5.47 0.30
C ALA A 35 -2.94 -5.17 -0.94
N SER A 36 -3.65 -4.04 -0.96
CA SER A 36 -4.44 -3.63 -2.13
C SER A 36 -3.54 -3.09 -3.24
N ILE A 37 -2.53 -2.29 -2.89
CA ILE A 37 -1.50 -1.80 -3.81
C ILE A 37 -0.76 -2.99 -4.44
N GLN A 38 -0.33 -3.96 -3.62
CA GLN A 38 0.38 -5.15 -4.11
C GLN A 38 -0.45 -5.95 -5.11
N ARG A 39 -1.76 -6.12 -4.86
CA ARG A 39 -2.67 -6.76 -5.82
C ARG A 39 -2.81 -5.96 -7.11
N ALA A 40 -2.89 -4.63 -7.02
CA ALA A 40 -3.02 -3.77 -8.20
C ALA A 40 -1.79 -3.86 -9.11
N VAL A 41 -0.57 -3.75 -8.55
CA VAL A 41 0.67 -3.85 -9.35
C VAL A 41 0.86 -5.26 -9.93
N GLN A 42 0.49 -6.31 -9.19
CA GLN A 42 0.50 -7.66 -9.72
C GLN A 42 -0.48 -7.84 -10.88
N PHE A 43 -1.69 -7.29 -10.74
CA PHE A 43 -2.68 -7.30 -11.84
C PHE A 43 -2.15 -6.55 -13.07
N LEU A 44 -1.55 -5.37 -12.89
CA LEU A 44 -0.96 -4.62 -13.99
C LEU A 44 0.13 -5.42 -14.69
N SER A 45 1.05 -6.03 -13.94
CA SER A 45 2.10 -6.88 -14.50
C SER A 45 1.54 -8.03 -15.33
N ASN A 46 0.47 -8.68 -14.87
CA ASN A 46 -0.15 -9.79 -15.58
C ASN A 46 -0.98 -9.34 -16.80
N SER A 47 -1.31 -8.06 -16.88
CA SER A 47 -2.14 -7.49 -17.94
C SER A 47 -1.33 -6.79 -19.04
N GLN A 48 -0.01 -6.72 -18.89
CA GLN A 48 0.87 -6.18 -19.92
C GLN A 48 0.79 -7.02 -21.18
N GLN A 49 0.66 -6.37 -22.34
CA GLN A 49 0.64 -7.06 -23.63
C GLN A 49 2.06 -7.51 -24.02
N PRO A 50 2.21 -8.47 -24.95
CA PRO A 50 3.53 -8.89 -25.43
C PRO A 50 4.38 -7.77 -26.03
N SER A 51 3.75 -6.67 -26.47
CA SER A 51 4.40 -5.44 -26.93
C SER A 51 5.00 -4.59 -25.81
N GLY A 52 4.67 -4.88 -24.54
CA GLY A 52 4.98 -4.04 -23.38
C GLY A 52 3.91 -2.99 -23.06
N ALA A 53 2.92 -2.79 -23.93
CA ALA A 53 1.89 -1.77 -23.74
C ALA A 53 0.73 -2.24 -22.83
N TRP A 54 0.05 -1.28 -22.22
CA TRP A 54 -1.27 -1.49 -21.64
C TRP A 54 -2.36 -0.92 -22.55
N SER A 55 -3.56 -1.50 -22.46
CA SER A 55 -4.74 -1.07 -23.18
C SER A 55 -5.88 -0.82 -22.20
N PHE A 56 -6.71 0.17 -22.53
CA PHE A 56 -8.04 0.26 -21.96
C PHE A 56 -8.98 -0.37 -22.97
N ASN A 57 -9.85 -1.28 -22.51
CA ASN A 57 -11.01 -1.81 -23.24
C ASN A 57 -10.75 -2.14 -24.73
N SER A 58 -11.69 -1.86 -25.62
CA SER A 58 -11.64 -2.23 -27.04
C SER A 58 -10.80 -1.28 -27.91
N TYR A 59 -10.18 -0.25 -27.33
CA TYR A 59 -9.44 0.77 -28.11
C TYR A 59 -7.99 0.38 -28.43
N GLY A 60 -7.55 -0.81 -28.00
CA GLY A 60 -6.21 -1.33 -28.28
C GLY A 60 -5.13 -0.66 -27.42
N GLU A 61 -3.87 -0.84 -27.82
CA GLU A 61 -2.72 -0.26 -27.13
C GLU A 61 -2.82 1.26 -27.07
N SER A 62 -2.66 1.81 -25.87
CA SER A 62 -2.80 3.23 -25.63
C SER A 62 -1.60 3.76 -24.87
N THR A 63 -0.98 4.81 -25.40
CA THR A 63 0.10 5.52 -24.70
C THR A 63 -0.39 6.04 -23.35
N ALA A 64 -1.63 6.53 -23.26
CA ALA A 64 -2.20 7.00 -22.00
C ALA A 64 -2.33 5.86 -20.98
N ALA A 65 -2.79 4.67 -21.41
CA ALA A 65 -2.88 3.50 -20.54
C ALA A 65 -1.51 3.06 -20.04
N THR A 66 -0.54 2.98 -20.94
CA THR A 66 0.84 2.58 -20.63
C THR A 66 1.48 3.56 -19.67
N SER A 67 1.39 4.87 -19.91
CA SER A 67 1.93 5.89 -19.01
C SER A 67 1.30 5.84 -17.62
N LEU A 68 -0.02 5.62 -17.52
CA LEU A 68 -0.71 5.48 -16.23
C LEU A 68 -0.29 4.21 -15.48
N ALA A 69 -0.13 3.09 -16.19
CA ALA A 69 0.34 1.84 -15.59
C ALA A 69 1.76 2.01 -15.02
N ILE A 70 2.69 2.59 -15.79
CA ILE A 70 4.06 2.87 -15.33
C ILE A 70 4.06 3.81 -14.13
N MET A 71 3.27 4.89 -14.15
CA MET A 71 3.15 5.80 -13.00
C MET A 71 2.60 5.09 -11.76
N ALA A 72 1.68 4.14 -11.89
CA ALA A 72 1.17 3.37 -10.77
C ALA A 72 2.26 2.49 -10.12
N PHE A 73 3.13 1.87 -10.93
CA PHE A 73 4.30 1.14 -10.42
C PHE A 73 5.28 2.06 -9.68
N MET A 74 5.60 3.22 -10.25
CA MET A 74 6.49 4.19 -9.61
C MET A 74 5.91 4.76 -8.31
N ALA A 75 4.61 5.05 -8.29
CA ALA A 75 3.91 5.50 -7.09
C ALA A 75 3.91 4.43 -5.98
N ALA A 76 3.94 3.16 -6.34
CA ALA A 76 4.10 2.04 -5.42
C ALA A 76 5.56 1.79 -4.99
N GLY A 77 6.53 2.58 -5.51
CA GLY A 77 7.94 2.52 -5.15
C GLY A 77 8.80 1.60 -6.00
N TYR A 78 8.28 1.10 -7.13
CA TYR A 78 9.08 0.31 -8.07
C TYR A 78 9.82 1.20 -9.07
N VAL A 79 11.02 0.79 -9.45
CA VAL A 79 11.89 1.52 -10.38
C VAL A 79 12.23 0.63 -11.58
N PRO A 80 12.45 1.20 -12.78
CA PRO A 80 12.89 0.45 -13.95
C PRO A 80 14.19 -0.30 -13.69
N GLU A 81 14.39 -1.42 -14.39
CA GLU A 81 15.60 -2.26 -14.34
C GLU A 81 15.91 -2.92 -12.98
N GLU A 82 15.11 -2.68 -11.93
CA GLU A 82 15.33 -3.26 -10.60
C GLU A 82 14.08 -3.92 -10.01
N GLY A 83 14.31 -4.88 -9.12
CA GLY A 83 13.26 -5.52 -8.35
C GLY A 83 12.29 -6.35 -9.21
N PRO A 84 11.13 -6.73 -8.65
CA PRO A 84 10.24 -7.73 -9.26
C PRO A 84 9.45 -7.24 -10.47
N TYR A 85 9.39 -5.94 -10.73
CA TYR A 85 8.66 -5.33 -11.84
C TYR A 85 9.55 -4.49 -12.77
N GLY A 86 10.88 -4.58 -12.61
CA GLY A 86 11.84 -3.76 -13.36
C GLY A 86 11.75 -3.98 -14.87
N ASP A 87 11.58 -5.21 -15.32
CA ASP A 87 11.46 -5.55 -16.75
C ASP A 87 10.13 -5.05 -17.34
N GLN A 88 9.06 -5.08 -16.56
CA GLN A 88 7.72 -4.65 -17.01
C GLN A 88 7.64 -3.14 -17.22
N ILE A 89 8.50 -2.36 -16.56
CA ILE A 89 8.49 -0.89 -16.65
C ILE A 89 9.79 -0.30 -17.23
N ASN A 90 10.59 -1.12 -17.92
CA ASN A 90 11.78 -0.69 -18.65
C ASN A 90 11.45 -0.10 -20.02
#